data_AF-A0A2V7HYK9-F1
#
_entry.id   AF-A0A2V7HYK9-F1
#
_cell.length_a   1.000
_cell.length_b   1.000
_cell.length_c   1.000
_cell.angle_alpha   90.00
_cell.angle_beta   90.00
_cell.angle_gamma   90.00
#
_symmetry.space_group_name_H-M   'P 1'
#
loop_
_entity.id
_entity.type
_entity.pdbx_description
1 polymer ?
#
loop_
_entity_poly.entity_id
_entity_poly.type
_entity_poly.pdbx_seq_one_letter_code
_entity_poly.pdbx_strand_id
1 'polypeptide(L)'
;MRLRLRVVVAAVGLCVLMTAGGAAAVVAGDPLWIDSHGATTPPELARLNDLLHDLAERLKPALVQVRARRASESKPEGTNPSGPPSEGRRSGSGFIIRQDGYLVTNAHVVNEAERIQIRLADGRHFDGRLVGQDSRVDLALVKIDASGLPATALGDSNRLRVGEFVLALGHPFGLEQTVSFGIVSRRGAALETAAPGFDFIQTDAAVNPGNSGGPLLNMAGEVVGVNSMATRNGSIGFAIPVNLVKGLLPQLAEKG
;
A
#
# COMPACT_ATOMS: atom_id res chain seq x y z
N MET A 1 -82.91 -3.78 52.40
CA MET A 1 -83.86 -4.63 51.62
C MET A 1 -83.28 -4.80 50.23
N ARG A 2 -83.05 -5.96 49.63
CA ARG A 2 -83.26 -7.36 49.99
C ARG A 2 -82.14 -8.17 49.32
N LEU A 3 -81.62 -9.10 50.11
CA LEU A 3 -80.86 -10.28 49.74
C LEU A 3 -81.62 -11.12 48.69
N ARG A 4 -80.95 -11.62 47.64
CA ARG A 4 -81.29 -12.91 47.02
C ARG A 4 -80.05 -13.63 46.46
N LEU A 5 -79.62 -14.59 47.26
CA LEU A 5 -78.90 -15.80 46.91
C LEU A 5 -79.72 -16.62 45.90
N ARG A 6 -79.10 -17.22 44.86
CA ARG A 6 -79.09 -18.68 44.63
C ARG A 6 -78.69 -19.14 43.21
N VAL A 7 -77.97 -20.26 43.26
CA VAL A 7 -77.90 -21.39 42.31
C VAL A 7 -76.75 -21.41 41.29
N VAL A 8 -75.85 -22.34 41.63
CA VAL A 8 -74.85 -23.05 40.84
C VAL A 8 -75.43 -23.63 39.55
N VAL A 9 -74.75 -23.39 38.43
CA VAL A 9 -74.75 -24.32 37.28
C VAL A 9 -73.30 -24.68 36.99
N ALA A 10 -72.98 -25.96 37.16
CA ALA A 10 -71.73 -26.56 36.75
C ALA A 10 -71.70 -26.61 35.21
N ALA A 11 -70.70 -25.98 34.60
CA ALA A 11 -70.32 -26.24 33.23
C ALA A 11 -68.91 -26.83 33.25
N VAL A 12 -68.86 -28.15 33.04
CA VAL A 12 -67.64 -28.90 32.73
C VAL A 12 -67.14 -28.38 31.40
N GLY A 13 -66.01 -27.66 31.41
CA GLY A 13 -65.39 -27.07 30.24
C GLY A 13 -63.90 -27.38 30.23
N LEU A 14 -63.57 -28.52 29.64
CA LEU A 14 -62.31 -28.93 29.02
C LEU A 14 -61.03 -28.13 29.40
N CYS A 15 -60.14 -28.80 30.13
CA CYS A 15 -58.73 -28.43 30.24
C CYS A 15 -58.10 -28.27 28.86
N VAL A 16 -57.91 -27.03 28.40
CA VAL A 16 -56.84 -26.70 27.47
C VAL A 16 -55.68 -26.20 28.30
N LEU A 17 -54.69 -27.07 28.51
CA LEU A 17 -53.36 -26.68 28.94
C LEU A 17 -52.81 -25.72 27.87
N MET A 18 -53.01 -24.42 28.07
CA MET A 18 -52.20 -23.40 27.44
C MET A 18 -50.79 -23.59 27.98
N THR A 19 -49.98 -24.38 27.27
CA THR A 19 -48.54 -24.33 27.45
C THR A 19 -48.14 -22.91 27.12
N ALA A 20 -47.94 -22.10 28.17
CA ALA A 20 -47.20 -20.87 28.08
C ALA A 20 -45.80 -21.25 27.58
N GLY A 21 -45.65 -21.31 26.25
CA GLY A 21 -44.36 -21.22 25.59
C GLY A 21 -43.84 -19.84 25.90
N GLY A 22 -43.31 -19.67 27.11
CA GLY A 22 -42.37 -18.62 27.42
C GLY A 22 -41.19 -18.84 26.52
N ALA A 23 -41.23 -18.24 25.32
CA ALA A 23 -40.03 -17.82 24.66
C ALA A 23 -39.39 -16.86 25.66
N ALA A 24 -38.49 -17.39 26.49
CA ALA A 24 -37.56 -16.57 27.23
C ALA A 24 -36.94 -15.68 26.17
N ALA A 25 -37.31 -14.39 26.17
CA ALA A 25 -36.57 -13.40 25.44
C ALA A 25 -35.14 -13.58 25.94
N VAL A 26 -34.28 -14.12 25.08
CA VAL A 26 -32.85 -14.11 25.33
C VAL A 26 -32.55 -12.64 25.46
N VAL A 27 -32.38 -12.18 26.70
CA VAL A 27 -31.85 -10.87 27.00
C VAL A 27 -30.46 -10.92 26.38
N ALA A 28 -30.34 -10.40 25.16
CA ALA A 28 -29.04 -10.21 24.54
C ALA A 28 -28.27 -9.36 25.55
N GLY A 29 -27.23 -9.96 26.15
CA GLY A 29 -26.39 -9.24 27.10
C GLY A 29 -25.86 -7.97 26.44
N ASP A 30 -25.58 -6.96 27.26
CA ASP A 30 -24.96 -5.73 26.77
C ASP A 30 -23.78 -6.08 25.84
N PRO A 31 -23.62 -5.37 24.70
CA PRO A 31 -22.54 -5.66 23.78
C PRO A 31 -21.20 -5.65 24.52
N LEU A 32 -20.28 -6.53 24.11
CA LEU A 32 -18.92 -6.59 24.66
C LEU A 32 -18.06 -5.36 24.31
N TRP A 33 -18.67 -4.35 23.68
CA TRP A 33 -18.06 -3.10 23.27
C TRP A 33 -18.97 -1.93 23.64
N ILE A 34 -18.39 -0.74 23.77
CA ILE A 34 -19.13 0.51 23.93
C ILE A 34 -18.98 1.30 22.63
N ASP A 35 -20.09 1.69 22.02
CA ASP A 35 -20.07 2.52 20.82
C ASP A 35 -19.62 3.95 21.17
N SER A 36 -18.78 4.52 20.32
CA SER A 36 -18.43 5.94 20.42
C SER A 36 -19.57 6.79 19.87
N HIS A 37 -19.97 7.83 20.61
CA HIS A 37 -20.99 8.78 20.19
C HIS A 37 -20.41 10.10 19.63
N GLY A 38 -19.22 10.04 19.03
CA GLY A 38 -18.60 11.20 18.38
C GLY A 38 -17.56 11.90 19.25
N ALA A 39 -16.50 11.18 19.61
CA ALA A 39 -15.31 11.79 20.17
C ALA A 39 -14.73 12.82 19.18
N THR A 40 -14.36 14.01 19.67
CA THR A 40 -13.71 15.05 18.86
C THR A 40 -12.20 14.90 18.95
N THR A 41 -11.54 14.85 17.80
CA THR A 41 -10.08 14.81 17.73
C THR A 41 -9.51 16.17 18.14
N PRO A 42 -8.51 16.22 19.05
CA PRO A 42 -7.81 17.46 19.36
C PRO A 42 -7.28 18.16 18.09
N PRO A 43 -7.34 19.49 18.00
CA PRO A 43 -6.98 20.22 16.77
C PRO A 43 -5.58 19.92 16.25
N GLU A 44 -4.60 19.72 17.12
CA GLU A 44 -3.22 19.43 16.74
C GLU A 44 -3.09 18.04 16.11
N LEU A 45 -3.85 17.06 16.60
CA LEU A 45 -3.86 15.70 16.05
C LEU A 45 -4.61 15.66 14.72
N ALA A 46 -5.72 16.41 14.60
CA ALA A 46 -6.41 16.58 13.32
C ALA A 46 -5.48 17.20 12.27
N ARG A 47 -4.79 18.28 12.64
CA ARG A 47 -3.82 18.94 11.75
C ARG A 47 -2.68 18.01 11.33
N LEU A 48 -2.14 17.19 12.23
CA LEU A 48 -1.11 16.21 11.87
C LEU A 48 -1.62 15.20 10.84
N ASN A 49 -2.83 14.67 11.06
CA ASN A 49 -3.47 13.74 10.12
C ASN A 49 -3.66 14.39 8.75
N ASP A 50 -4.19 15.61 8.71
CA ASP A 50 -4.43 16.35 7.46
C ASP A 50 -3.12 16.61 6.71
N LEU A 51 -2.05 17.02 7.41
CA LEU A 51 -0.75 17.28 6.78
C LEU A 51 -0.13 16.01 6.17
N LEU A 52 -0.25 14.86 6.84
CA LEU A 52 0.24 13.58 6.30
C LEU A 52 -0.62 13.11 5.13
N HIS A 53 -1.94 13.27 5.22
CA HIS A 53 -2.89 12.96 4.15
C HIS A 53 -2.62 13.79 2.89
N ASP A 54 -2.54 15.12 3.04
CA ASP A 54 -2.30 16.05 1.94
C ASP A 54 -0.97 15.77 1.24
N LEU A 55 0.07 15.41 2.01
CA LEU A 55 1.36 15.04 1.45
C LEU A 55 1.26 13.78 0.57
N ALA A 56 0.53 12.76 1.02
CA ALA A 56 0.32 11.54 0.26
C ALA A 56 -0.53 11.80 -1.00
N GLU A 57 -1.64 12.53 -0.88
CA GLU A 57 -2.51 12.86 -2.01
C GLU A 57 -1.81 13.75 -3.06
N ARG A 58 -0.93 14.66 -2.63
CA ARG A 58 -0.14 15.48 -3.57
C ARG A 58 0.78 14.64 -4.46
N LEU A 59 1.30 13.52 -3.95
CA LEU A 59 2.28 12.69 -4.67
C LEU A 59 1.67 11.52 -5.42
N LYS A 60 0.44 11.14 -5.06
CA LYS A 60 -0.36 10.10 -5.71
C LYS A 60 -0.34 10.15 -7.24
N PRO A 61 -0.50 11.30 -7.93
CA PRO A 61 -0.50 11.34 -9.39
C PRO A 61 0.80 10.82 -10.04
N ALA A 62 1.94 10.96 -9.37
CA ALA A 62 3.25 10.54 -9.90
C ALA A 62 3.58 9.06 -9.60
N LEU A 63 2.76 8.37 -8.79
CA LEU A 63 2.93 6.95 -8.48
C LEU A 63 2.32 6.08 -9.58
N VAL A 64 2.97 4.95 -9.86
CA VAL A 64 2.51 3.99 -10.86
C VAL A 64 2.51 2.58 -10.30
N GLN A 65 1.57 1.77 -10.77
CA GLN A 65 1.65 0.33 -10.64
C GLN A 65 2.49 -0.23 -11.79
N VAL A 66 3.45 -1.09 -11.46
CA VAL A 66 4.28 -1.81 -12.43
C VAL A 66 3.87 -3.28 -12.42
N ARG A 67 3.48 -3.80 -13.58
CA ARG A 67 3.16 -5.23 -13.76
C ARG A 67 4.07 -5.83 -14.81
N ALA A 68 4.79 -6.87 -14.43
CA ALA A 68 5.62 -7.67 -15.33
C ALA A 68 4.97 -9.03 -15.61
N ARG A 69 5.04 -9.47 -16.88
CA ARG A 69 4.59 -10.80 -17.34
C ARG A 69 5.73 -11.50 -18.11
N ARG A 70 5.82 -12.83 -17.98
CA ARG A 70 6.74 -13.72 -18.74
C ARG A 70 5.96 -14.55 -19.79
N ALA A 71 6.58 -15.03 -20.89
CA ALA A 71 5.89 -15.75 -22.00
C ALA A 71 5.35 -17.09 -21.55
N SER A 72 6.05 -17.75 -20.62
CA SER A 72 5.74 -19.13 -20.24
C SER A 72 4.39 -19.29 -19.54
N GLU A 73 3.61 -18.21 -19.40
CA GLU A 73 2.31 -18.19 -18.73
C GLU A 73 1.16 -17.82 -19.67
N SER A 74 1.33 -18.04 -20.97
CA SER A 74 0.21 -18.03 -21.89
C SER A 74 -0.75 -19.20 -21.60
N LYS A 75 -1.76 -18.90 -20.75
CA LYS A 75 -3.11 -19.50 -20.63
C LYS A 75 -3.21 -20.82 -19.84
N PRO A 76 -3.86 -20.85 -18.65
CA PRO A 76 -4.77 -21.94 -18.33
C PRO A 76 -6.08 -21.66 -19.07
N GLU A 77 -6.37 -22.48 -20.07
CA GLU A 77 -7.70 -22.61 -20.62
C GLU A 77 -8.61 -23.13 -19.50
N GLY A 78 -9.42 -22.22 -18.92
CA GLY A 78 -10.33 -22.49 -17.80
C GLY A 78 -9.85 -21.91 -16.47
N THR A 79 -10.23 -20.67 -16.17
CA THR A 79 -10.08 -20.12 -14.81
C THR A 79 -11.44 -19.78 -14.22
N ASN A 80 -11.79 -20.52 -13.17
CA ASN A 80 -12.76 -20.09 -12.17
C ASN A 80 -12.32 -18.72 -11.63
N PRO A 81 -13.22 -17.72 -11.53
CA PRO A 81 -12.90 -16.38 -11.02
C PRO A 81 -12.54 -16.34 -9.51
N SER A 82 -12.44 -17.50 -8.85
CA SER A 82 -12.23 -17.64 -7.40
C SER A 82 -10.92 -18.35 -7.02
N GLY A 83 -10.01 -18.61 -7.97
CA GLY A 83 -8.70 -19.21 -7.69
C GLY A 83 -7.66 -18.17 -7.22
N PRO A 84 -6.64 -18.57 -6.44
CA PRO A 84 -5.56 -17.67 -6.03
C PRO A 84 -4.79 -17.14 -7.25
N PRO A 85 -4.21 -15.92 -7.18
CA PRO A 85 -3.51 -15.31 -8.32
C PRO A 85 -2.40 -16.23 -8.85
N SER A 86 -2.41 -16.50 -10.15
CA SER A 86 -1.39 -17.31 -10.83
C SER A 86 0.02 -16.80 -10.51
N GLU A 87 0.94 -17.71 -10.18
CA GLU A 87 2.35 -17.52 -9.73
C GLU A 87 3.29 -16.75 -10.67
N GLY A 88 2.73 -16.10 -11.68
CA GLY A 88 3.46 -15.59 -12.82
C GLY A 88 3.48 -14.08 -13.04
N ARG A 89 2.58 -13.36 -12.36
CA ARG A 89 2.50 -11.91 -12.46
C ARG A 89 3.27 -11.25 -11.32
N ARG A 90 4.47 -10.74 -11.61
CA ARG A 90 5.19 -9.88 -10.67
C ARG A 90 4.56 -8.49 -10.72
N SER A 91 4.16 -7.96 -9.57
CA SER A 91 3.61 -6.62 -9.43
C SER A 91 4.42 -5.85 -8.40
N GLY A 92 4.67 -4.59 -8.69
CA GLY A 92 5.28 -3.65 -7.77
C GLY A 92 4.77 -2.24 -8.03
N SER A 93 5.51 -1.29 -7.47
CA SER A 93 5.30 0.13 -7.62
C SER A 93 6.44 0.76 -8.41
N GLY A 94 6.18 1.96 -8.92
CA GLY A 94 7.19 2.85 -9.43
C GLY A 94 6.76 4.28 -9.23
N PHE A 95 7.59 5.21 -9.64
CA PHE A 95 7.25 6.63 -9.66
C PHE A 95 7.91 7.35 -10.83
N ILE A 96 7.20 8.34 -11.34
CA ILE A 96 7.61 9.13 -12.51
C ILE A 96 8.64 10.16 -12.06
N ILE A 97 9.80 10.16 -12.71
CA ILE A 97 10.91 11.08 -12.41
C ILE A 97 11.07 12.19 -13.44
N ARG A 98 10.42 12.07 -14.61
CA ARG A 98 10.39 13.11 -15.65
C ARG A 98 9.03 13.16 -16.34
N GLN A 99 8.59 14.37 -16.69
CA GLN A 99 7.29 14.61 -17.30
C GLN A 99 7.10 13.97 -18.67
N ASP A 100 8.19 13.58 -19.33
CA ASP A 100 8.22 12.86 -20.61
C ASP A 100 8.20 11.34 -20.45
N GLY A 101 7.88 10.79 -19.27
CA GLY A 101 7.54 9.37 -19.10
C GLY A 101 8.67 8.47 -18.62
N TYR A 102 9.77 9.00 -18.10
CA TYR A 102 10.75 8.19 -17.38
C TYR A 102 10.27 7.90 -15.95
N LEU A 103 10.37 6.64 -15.55
CA LEU A 103 9.98 6.16 -14.23
C LEU A 103 11.03 5.21 -13.65
N VAL A 104 11.12 5.21 -12.32
CA VAL A 104 11.98 4.31 -11.56
C VAL A 104 11.14 3.24 -10.88
N THR A 105 11.68 2.02 -10.84
CA THR A 105 11.15 0.87 -10.11
C THR A 105 12.33 0.00 -9.66
N ASN A 106 12.08 -1.08 -8.92
CA ASN A 106 13.12 -2.06 -8.66
C ASN A 106 13.40 -2.97 -9.86
N ALA A 107 14.66 -3.40 -9.99
CA ALA A 107 15.07 -4.38 -11.01
C ALA A 107 14.31 -5.70 -10.82
N HIS A 108 14.18 -6.19 -9.59
CA HIS A 108 13.43 -7.42 -9.35
C HIS A 108 11.96 -7.30 -9.79
N VAL A 109 11.32 -6.12 -9.79
CA VAL A 109 9.93 -6.01 -10.25
C VAL A 109 9.80 -6.31 -11.74
N VAL A 110 10.81 -5.95 -12.54
CA VAL A 110 10.79 -6.03 -14.01
C VAL A 110 11.73 -7.07 -14.59
N ASN A 111 12.50 -7.76 -13.76
CA ASN A 111 13.50 -8.71 -14.23
C ASN A 111 12.86 -9.87 -15.01
N GLU A 112 13.45 -10.17 -16.18
CA GLU A 112 12.99 -11.19 -17.13
C GLU A 112 11.54 -10.96 -17.62
N ALA A 113 11.00 -9.74 -17.47
CA ALA A 113 9.69 -9.41 -18.00
C ALA A 113 9.76 -9.28 -19.52
N GLU A 114 8.86 -9.95 -20.22
CA GLU A 114 8.69 -9.75 -21.66
C GLU A 114 7.81 -8.56 -21.95
N ARG A 115 6.83 -8.33 -21.06
CA ARG A 115 5.96 -7.17 -21.12
C ARG A 115 5.90 -6.52 -19.76
N ILE A 116 6.20 -5.22 -19.74
CA ILE A 116 6.03 -4.34 -18.59
C ILE A 116 4.80 -3.47 -18.89
N GLN A 117 3.76 -3.60 -18.08
CA GLN A 117 2.58 -2.76 -18.13
C GLN A 117 2.62 -1.77 -16.98
N ILE A 118 2.45 -0.48 -17.30
CA ILE A 118 2.42 0.61 -16.35
C ILE A 118 0.99 1.12 -16.26
N ARG A 119 0.44 1.19 -15.04
CA ARG A 119 -0.85 1.81 -14.77
C ARG A 119 -0.64 3.05 -13.92
N LEU A 120 -1.10 4.19 -14.42
CA LEU A 120 -1.05 5.46 -13.71
C LEU A 120 -2.16 5.55 -12.65
N ALA A 121 -2.01 6.49 -11.72
CA ALA A 121 -3.02 6.75 -10.69
C ALA A 121 -4.39 7.16 -11.25
N ASP A 122 -4.43 7.79 -12.42
CA ASP A 122 -5.68 8.16 -13.13
C ASP A 122 -6.33 6.99 -13.90
N GLY A 123 -5.75 5.79 -13.83
CA GLY A 123 -6.26 4.59 -14.49
C GLY A 123 -5.80 4.38 -15.93
N ARG A 124 -5.05 5.32 -16.54
CA ARG A 124 -4.44 5.10 -17.86
C ARG A 124 -3.40 3.96 -17.80
N HIS A 125 -3.29 3.22 -18.90
CA HIS A 125 -2.37 2.11 -19.05
C HIS A 125 -1.40 2.36 -20.20
N PHE A 126 -0.14 1.99 -20.00
CA PHE A 126 0.93 2.14 -20.99
C PHE A 126 1.78 0.88 -21.04
N ASP A 127 2.32 0.58 -22.22
CA ASP A 127 3.42 -0.37 -22.34
C ASP A 127 4.72 0.34 -21.94
N GLY A 128 5.42 -0.24 -20.97
CA GLY A 128 6.72 0.22 -20.49
C GLY A 128 7.85 -0.45 -21.27
N ARG A 129 8.79 0.36 -21.75
CA ARG A 129 10.07 -0.10 -22.28
C ARG A 129 11.11 -0.07 -21.16
N LEU A 130 11.73 -1.20 -20.87
CA LEU A 130 12.92 -1.22 -20.03
C LEU A 130 14.02 -0.42 -20.75
N VAL A 131 14.45 0.68 -20.14
CA VAL A 131 15.56 1.49 -20.65
C VAL A 131 16.87 0.86 -20.20
N GLY A 132 16.93 0.47 -18.92
CA GLY A 132 18.09 -0.14 -18.32
C GLY A 132 17.84 -0.64 -16.90
N GLN A 133 18.67 -1.56 -16.40
CA GLN A 133 18.60 -2.02 -15.01
C GLN A 133 19.97 -2.41 -14.45
N ASP A 134 20.13 -2.25 -13.13
CA ASP A 134 21.25 -2.79 -12.38
C ASP A 134 20.72 -3.68 -11.24
N SER A 135 20.77 -5.00 -11.49
CA SER A 135 20.30 -6.01 -10.53
C SER A 135 21.14 -6.06 -9.26
N ARG A 136 22.36 -5.52 -9.24
CA ARG A 136 23.24 -5.53 -8.05
C ARG A 136 22.73 -4.58 -6.97
N VAL A 137 22.06 -3.51 -7.39
CA VAL A 137 21.47 -2.50 -6.50
C VAL A 137 19.95 -2.48 -6.56
N ASP A 138 19.35 -3.43 -7.28
CA ASP A 138 17.91 -3.62 -7.42
C ASP A 138 17.18 -2.39 -8.01
N LEU A 139 17.76 -1.75 -9.05
CA LEU A 139 17.22 -0.54 -9.68
C LEU A 139 16.93 -0.75 -11.17
N ALA A 140 15.78 -0.27 -11.65
CA ALA A 140 15.45 -0.23 -13.07
C ALA A 140 14.87 1.13 -13.50
N LEU A 141 15.24 1.53 -14.72
CA LEU A 141 14.71 2.69 -15.42
C LEU A 141 13.79 2.21 -16.55
N VAL A 142 12.55 2.68 -16.54
CA VAL A 142 11.55 2.34 -17.54
C VAL A 142 11.04 3.62 -18.20
N LYS A 143 10.64 3.52 -19.48
CA LYS A 143 10.06 4.62 -20.26
C LYS A 143 8.68 4.22 -20.77
N ILE A 144 7.70 5.10 -20.60
CA ILE A 144 6.39 5.03 -21.26
C ILE A 144 6.27 6.13 -22.30
N ASP A 145 5.40 5.93 -23.29
CA ASP A 145 5.12 6.94 -24.33
C ASP A 145 3.98 7.87 -23.90
N ALA A 146 4.32 8.89 -23.11
CA ALA A 146 3.42 9.93 -22.63
C ALA A 146 4.21 11.18 -22.24
N SER A 147 3.54 12.34 -22.27
CA SER A 147 4.11 13.64 -21.92
C SER A 147 3.20 14.42 -20.97
N GLY A 148 3.74 15.45 -20.30
CA GLY A 148 2.97 16.27 -19.36
C GLY A 148 2.58 15.51 -18.10
N LEU A 149 3.32 14.45 -17.76
CA LEU A 149 3.04 13.64 -16.59
C LEU A 149 3.47 14.34 -15.29
N PRO A 150 2.75 14.13 -14.18
CA PRO A 150 3.24 14.51 -12.86
C PRO A 150 4.52 13.75 -12.54
N ALA A 151 5.54 14.46 -12.05
CA ALA A 151 6.84 13.88 -11.72
C ALA A 151 7.23 14.22 -10.28
N THR A 152 7.87 13.27 -9.60
CA THR A 152 8.39 13.48 -8.25
C THR A 152 9.69 14.27 -8.28
N ALA A 153 9.90 15.13 -7.28
CA ALA A 153 11.21 15.74 -7.04
C ALA A 153 12.13 14.74 -6.33
N LEU A 154 13.37 14.60 -6.80
CA LEU A 154 14.39 13.78 -6.15
C LEU A 154 15.22 14.64 -5.17
N GLY A 155 15.14 14.34 -3.88
CA GLY A 155 15.83 15.04 -2.80
C GLY A 155 17.30 14.62 -2.63
N ASP A 156 17.81 14.69 -1.41
CA ASP A 156 19.19 14.35 -1.09
C ASP A 156 19.25 13.38 0.10
N SER A 157 19.61 12.12 -0.18
CA SER A 157 19.70 11.07 0.85
C SER A 157 20.88 11.27 1.82
N ASN A 158 21.92 12.02 1.45
CA ASN A 158 23.05 12.29 2.34
C ASN A 158 22.68 13.26 3.48
N ARG A 159 21.61 14.05 3.29
CA ARG A 159 21.10 15.01 4.28
C ARG A 159 20.14 14.40 5.29
N LEU A 160 19.74 13.14 5.10
CA LEU A 160 18.89 12.44 6.06
C LEU A 160 19.53 12.42 7.45
N ARG A 161 18.70 12.40 8.48
CA ARG A 161 19.10 12.15 9.87
C ARG A 161 18.30 10.97 10.42
N VAL A 162 18.95 10.14 11.24
CA VAL A 162 18.25 9.09 11.99
C VAL A 162 17.20 9.75 12.89
N GLY A 163 15.98 9.20 12.89
CA GLY A 163 14.81 9.76 13.59
C GLY A 163 13.97 10.74 12.76
N GLU A 164 14.38 11.12 11.55
CA GLU A 164 13.51 11.91 10.67
C GLU A 164 12.33 11.09 10.16
N PHE A 165 11.14 11.70 10.14
CA PHE A 165 9.95 11.10 9.57
C PHE A 165 10.06 10.89 8.07
N VAL A 166 9.54 9.75 7.62
CA VAL A 166 9.47 9.35 6.23
C VAL A 166 8.13 8.68 5.90
N LEU A 167 7.75 8.77 4.63
CA LEU A 167 6.61 8.05 4.07
C LEU A 167 7.08 7.08 2.99
N ALA A 168 6.76 5.81 3.13
CA ALA A 168 6.89 4.83 2.07
C ALA A 168 5.56 4.74 1.32
N LEU A 169 5.57 5.04 0.02
CA LEU A 169 4.39 4.97 -0.82
C LEU A 169 4.44 3.77 -1.78
N GLY A 170 3.27 3.22 -2.06
CA GLY A 170 3.07 2.16 -3.04
C GLY A 170 1.73 2.27 -3.77
N HIS A 171 1.63 1.52 -4.86
CA HIS A 171 0.42 1.26 -5.62
C HIS A 171 0.22 -0.27 -5.77
N PRO A 172 0.07 -1.02 -4.67
CA PRO A 172 -0.17 -2.45 -4.72
C PRO A 172 -1.48 -2.76 -5.45
N PHE A 173 -1.42 -3.72 -6.37
CA PHE A 173 -2.60 -4.40 -6.94
C PHE A 173 -3.61 -3.53 -7.71
N GLY A 174 -3.44 -2.21 -7.77
CA GLY A 174 -4.30 -1.31 -8.55
C GLY A 174 -5.70 -1.14 -7.97
N LEU A 175 -5.85 -1.43 -6.67
CA LEU A 175 -7.09 -1.27 -5.91
C LEU A 175 -7.03 0.00 -5.07
N GLU A 176 -5.95 0.22 -4.29
CA GLU A 176 -5.71 1.46 -3.55
C GLU A 176 -4.19 1.70 -3.34
N GLN A 177 -3.79 2.97 -3.19
CA GLN A 177 -2.42 3.32 -2.83
C GLN A 177 -2.17 3.04 -1.37
N THR A 178 -0.99 2.53 -1.06
CA THR A 178 -0.55 2.32 0.32
C THR A 178 0.39 3.43 0.75
N VAL A 179 0.15 3.91 1.96
CA VAL A 179 1.01 4.86 2.66
C VAL A 179 1.48 4.17 3.93
N SER A 180 2.78 4.20 4.18
CA SER A 180 3.35 3.72 5.44
C SER A 180 4.23 4.81 6.03
N PHE A 181 3.95 5.17 7.28
CA PHE A 181 4.68 6.18 8.03
C PHE A 181 5.70 5.53 8.95
N GLY A 182 6.85 6.18 9.10
CA GLY A 182 7.90 5.75 10.01
C GLY A 182 9.00 6.79 10.09
N ILE A 183 10.16 6.36 10.56
CA ILE A 183 11.37 7.15 10.67
C ILE A 183 12.53 6.51 9.91
N VAL A 184 13.57 7.29 9.66
CA VAL A 184 14.88 6.76 9.28
C VAL A 184 15.51 6.10 10.51
N SER A 185 15.67 4.77 10.48
CA SER A 185 16.34 4.01 11.54
C SER A 185 17.86 3.97 11.34
N ARG A 186 18.33 4.00 10.10
CA ARG A 186 19.75 4.08 9.73
C ARG A 186 19.87 4.75 8.37
N ARG A 187 20.93 5.53 8.20
CA ARG A 187 21.28 6.07 6.88
C ARG A 187 22.04 5.04 6.07
N GLY A 188 21.85 5.09 4.75
CA GLY A 188 22.79 4.46 3.83
C GLY A 188 24.18 5.11 3.96
N ALA A 189 25.24 4.42 3.55
CA ALA A 189 26.54 5.06 3.43
C ALA A 189 26.48 6.14 2.34
N ALA A 190 27.33 7.16 2.46
CA ALA A 190 27.50 8.13 1.39
C ALA A 190 28.02 7.42 0.14
N LEU A 191 27.64 7.89 -1.04
CA LEU A 191 28.02 7.29 -2.32
C LEU A 191 29.55 7.14 -2.47
N GLU A 192 30.32 8.07 -1.91
CA GLU A 192 31.79 8.08 -1.92
C GLU A 192 32.41 6.88 -1.17
N THR A 193 31.66 6.29 -0.24
CA THR A 193 32.09 5.20 0.65
C THR A 193 31.24 3.94 0.50
N ALA A 194 30.29 3.96 -0.42
CA ALA A 194 29.24 2.96 -0.60
C ALA A 194 29.82 1.65 -1.17
N ALA A 195 29.56 0.53 -0.49
CA ALA A 195 29.89 -0.82 -0.96
C ALA A 195 28.61 -1.55 -1.39
N PRO A 196 28.54 -2.14 -2.61
CA PRO A 196 27.34 -2.79 -3.12
C PRO A 196 26.72 -3.77 -2.10
N GLY A 197 25.50 -3.47 -1.65
CA GLY A 197 24.74 -4.29 -0.69
C GLY A 197 24.68 -3.79 0.75
N PHE A 198 25.47 -2.78 1.16
CA PHE A 198 25.48 -2.29 2.56
C PHE A 198 24.89 -0.88 2.77
N ASP A 199 24.44 -0.21 1.71
CA ASP A 199 24.17 1.24 1.74
C ASP A 199 22.69 1.60 1.72
N PHE A 200 21.80 0.68 2.06
CA PHE A 200 20.37 0.97 2.12
C PHE A 200 20.03 1.94 3.25
N ILE A 201 19.07 2.84 2.99
CA ILE A 201 18.35 3.54 4.05
C ILE A 201 17.51 2.51 4.77
N GLN A 202 17.63 2.47 6.10
CA GLN A 202 16.80 1.63 6.95
C GLN A 202 15.66 2.47 7.53
N THR A 203 14.46 1.93 7.53
CA THR A 203 13.26 2.57 8.10
C THR A 203 12.38 1.55 8.80
N ASP A 204 11.58 2.00 9.76
CA ASP A 204 10.48 1.23 10.35
C ASP A 204 9.13 1.49 9.66
N ALA A 205 9.09 2.39 8.66
CA ALA A 205 7.96 2.48 7.76
C ALA A 205 7.79 1.13 7.06
N ALA A 206 6.57 0.57 7.11
CA ALA A 206 6.31 -0.75 6.55
C ALA A 206 6.63 -0.81 5.05
N VAL A 207 7.50 -1.75 4.66
CA VAL A 207 7.82 -2.06 3.27
C VAL A 207 7.35 -3.49 2.99
N ASN A 208 6.24 -3.61 2.26
CA ASN A 208 5.59 -4.88 1.95
C ASN A 208 5.54 -5.12 0.43
N PRO A 209 5.30 -6.38 -0.02
CA PRO A 209 5.01 -6.66 -1.41
C PRO A 209 3.87 -5.76 -1.91
N GLY A 210 4.20 -4.87 -2.86
CA GLY A 210 3.30 -3.78 -3.23
C GLY A 210 3.95 -2.42 -3.27
N ASN A 211 4.78 -2.10 -2.27
CA ASN A 211 5.45 -0.81 -2.14
C ASN A 211 6.85 -0.83 -2.79
N SER A 212 7.40 -2.04 -3.02
CA SER A 212 8.69 -2.25 -3.72
C SER A 212 8.69 -1.53 -5.06
N GLY A 213 9.69 -0.69 -5.28
CA GLY A 213 9.90 0.18 -6.42
C GLY A 213 9.26 1.56 -6.26
N GLY A 214 8.37 1.75 -5.28
CA GLY A 214 7.79 3.03 -4.91
C GLY A 214 8.76 3.92 -4.12
N PRO A 215 8.43 5.20 -3.93
CA PRO A 215 9.32 6.16 -3.29
C PRO A 215 9.26 6.07 -1.75
N LEU A 216 10.42 6.28 -1.13
CA LEU A 216 10.55 6.72 0.26
C LEU A 216 10.73 8.24 0.25
N LEU A 217 9.91 8.96 1.01
CA LEU A 217 9.81 10.41 0.96
C LEU A 217 10.16 11.04 2.30
N ASN A 218 10.81 12.20 2.26
CA ASN A 218 10.88 13.09 3.42
C ASN A 218 9.59 13.90 3.57
N MET A 219 9.45 14.63 4.67
CA MET A 219 8.27 15.46 4.93
C MET A 219 8.14 16.70 4.02
N ALA A 220 9.16 17.02 3.21
CA ALA A 220 9.05 18.02 2.14
C ALA A 220 8.38 17.45 0.87
N GLY A 221 8.20 16.13 0.81
CA GLY A 221 7.67 15.41 -0.34
C GLY A 221 8.69 15.17 -1.44
N GLU A 222 9.98 15.18 -1.09
CA GLU A 222 11.06 14.81 -1.98
C GLU A 222 11.38 13.32 -1.79
N VAL A 223 11.67 12.64 -2.89
CA VAL A 223 12.11 11.24 -2.86
C VAL A 223 13.53 11.20 -2.29
N VAL A 224 13.69 10.48 -1.19
CA VAL A 224 14.98 10.23 -0.54
C VAL A 224 15.46 8.79 -0.74
N GLY A 225 14.58 7.88 -1.17
CA GLY A 225 14.97 6.54 -1.61
C GLY A 225 13.91 5.80 -2.40
N VAL A 226 14.26 4.58 -2.83
CA VAL A 226 13.35 3.64 -3.53
C VAL A 226 13.13 2.43 -2.64
N ASN A 227 11.90 2.20 -2.18
CA ASN A 227 11.55 1.06 -1.34
C ASN A 227 11.92 -0.24 -2.08
N SER A 228 12.62 -1.18 -1.44
CA SER A 228 13.09 -2.40 -2.11
C SER A 228 12.66 -3.65 -1.35
N MET A 229 13.20 -3.85 -0.16
CA MET A 229 13.04 -5.07 0.62
C MET A 229 12.77 -4.77 2.10
N ALA A 230 12.39 -5.80 2.84
CA ALA A 230 12.27 -5.75 4.29
C ALA A 230 12.90 -7.00 4.92
N THR A 231 13.22 -6.94 6.22
CA THR A 231 13.58 -8.14 6.99
C THR A 231 12.45 -9.17 6.94
N ARG A 232 12.78 -10.45 7.14
CA ARG A 232 11.79 -11.55 7.07
C ARG A 232 10.58 -11.39 8.00
N ASN A 233 10.77 -10.71 9.13
CA ASN A 233 9.71 -10.40 10.10
C ASN A 233 8.96 -9.08 9.79
N GLY A 234 9.30 -8.39 8.70
CA GLY A 234 8.68 -7.12 8.28
C GLY A 234 9.00 -5.91 9.17
N SER A 235 9.82 -6.07 10.22
CA SER A 235 10.05 -5.02 11.22
C SER A 235 10.97 -3.90 10.74
N ILE A 236 11.73 -4.13 9.68
CA ILE A 236 12.72 -3.19 9.16
C ILE A 236 12.62 -3.19 7.63
N GLY A 237 12.28 -2.03 7.07
CA GLY A 237 12.31 -1.75 5.64
C GLY A 237 13.65 -1.19 5.17
N PHE A 238 13.96 -1.44 3.90
CA PHE A 238 15.17 -0.96 3.23
C PHE A 238 14.83 -0.24 1.94
N ALA A 239 15.45 0.92 1.73
CA ALA A 239 15.31 1.72 0.52
C ALA A 239 16.66 2.08 -0.10
N ILE A 240 16.74 2.04 -1.44
CA ILE A 240 17.93 2.45 -2.21
C ILE A 240 18.07 3.97 -2.08
N PRO A 241 19.21 4.52 -1.64
CA PRO A 241 19.38 5.97 -1.50
C PRO A 241 19.20 6.72 -2.81
N VAL A 242 18.46 7.83 -2.81
CA VAL A 242 18.18 8.59 -4.04
C VAL A 242 19.44 9.14 -4.71
N ASN A 243 20.51 9.42 -3.96
CA ASN A 243 21.76 9.89 -4.57
C ASN A 243 22.46 8.79 -5.38
N LEU A 244 22.36 7.53 -4.95
CA LEU A 244 22.82 6.39 -5.75
C LEU A 244 21.96 6.26 -7.02
N VAL A 245 20.64 6.40 -6.91
CA VAL A 245 19.73 6.42 -8.06
C VAL A 245 20.14 7.50 -9.06
N LYS A 246 20.34 8.74 -8.60
CA LYS A 246 20.80 9.86 -9.44
C LYS A 246 22.10 9.56 -10.17
N GLY A 247 23.07 8.94 -9.50
CA GLY A 247 24.37 8.57 -10.09
C GLY A 247 24.28 7.45 -11.14
N LEU A 248 23.27 6.58 -11.04
CA LEU A 248 23.08 5.45 -11.96
C LEU A 248 22.18 5.78 -13.15
N LEU A 249 21.22 6.71 -13.01
CA LEU A 249 20.27 7.04 -14.08
C LEU A 249 20.92 7.35 -15.45
N PRO A 250 22.01 8.13 -15.55
CA PRO A 250 22.67 8.36 -16.84
C PRO A 250 23.24 7.07 -17.45
N GLN A 251 23.83 6.21 -16.62
CA GLN A 251 24.42 4.95 -17.07
C GLN A 251 23.34 3.98 -17.57
N LEU A 252 22.23 3.87 -16.84
CA LEU A 252 21.07 3.07 -17.24
C LEU A 252 20.44 3.60 -18.53
N ALA A 253 20.42 4.92 -18.73
CA ALA A 253 19.88 5.54 -19.93
C ALA A 253 20.74 5.32 -21.18
N GLU A 254 22.07 5.23 -21.02
CA GLU A 254 23.02 5.08 -22.13
C GLU A 254 23.34 3.62 -22.48
N LYS A 255 23.51 2.77 -21.46
CA LYS A 255 24.08 1.42 -21.65
C LYS A 255 23.05 0.30 -21.61
N GLY A 256 21.88 0.55 -21.03
CA GLY A 256 20.90 -0.48 -20.69
C GLY A 256 21.27 -1.21 -19.41
#